data_AF-K2EHZ5-F1
#
_entry.id   AF-K2EHZ5-F1
#
_cell.length_a   1.000
_cell.length_b   1.000
_cell.length_c   1.000
_cell.angle_alpha   90.00
_cell.angle_beta   90.00
_cell.angle_gamma   90.00
#
_symmetry.space_group_name_H-M   'P 1'
#
loop_
_entity.id
_entity.type
_entity.pdbx_description
1 polymer ?
#
loop_
_entity_poly.entity_id
_entity_poly.type
_entity_poly.pdbx_seq_one_letter_code
_entity_poly.pdbx_strand_id
1 'polypeptide(L)'
;MRWDEVNFTLSEWHIKETKNGESHVIPLTTPAIDILKERKIHSQGSYVFPGEGKSGYLSDPKKAWSRVLQRAEIADLRIHDLRRTLGSWMAAMGATTAIIGKTLAHKSVEATKVYERIDIDPVREFITLANDAIFKFGYAEESSGENKSFDAN
;
A
#
# COMPACT_ATOMS: atom_id res chain seq x y z
N MET A 1 7.92 12.14 -11.93
CA MET A 1 6.58 11.69 -12.36
C MET A 1 6.16 12.47 -13.59
N ARG A 2 6.07 11.76 -14.71
CA ARG A 2 5.58 12.28 -16.00
C ARG A 2 4.23 11.67 -16.34
N TRP A 3 3.44 12.32 -17.18
CA TRP A 3 2.13 11.79 -17.57
C TRP A 3 2.22 10.49 -18.37
N ASP A 4 3.30 10.27 -19.13
CA ASP A 4 3.54 9.03 -19.88
C ASP A 4 3.97 7.85 -18.99
N GLU A 5 4.18 8.08 -17.69
CA GLU A 5 4.42 7.05 -16.68
C GLU A 5 3.12 6.59 -15.99
N VAL A 6 1.99 7.27 -16.21
CA VAL A 6 0.73 7.00 -15.52
C VAL A 6 -0.24 6.25 -16.43
N ASN A 7 -0.55 5.01 -16.05
CA ASN A 7 -1.60 4.22 -16.70
C ASN A 7 -2.91 4.38 -15.92
N PHE A 8 -3.81 5.23 -16.43
CA PHE A 8 -5.12 5.47 -15.81
C PHE A 8 -6.10 4.30 -15.94
N THR A 9 -5.90 3.41 -16.92
CA THR A 9 -6.75 2.23 -17.11
C THR A 9 -6.42 1.15 -16.09
N LEU A 10 -5.14 0.87 -15.90
CA LEU A 10 -4.67 -0.11 -14.91
C LEU A 10 -4.55 0.47 -13.50
N SER A 11 -4.68 1.79 -13.35
CA SER A 11 -4.43 2.52 -12.09
C SER A 11 -3.02 2.28 -11.55
N GLU A 12 -2.01 2.51 -12.39
CA GLU A 12 -0.60 2.25 -12.07
C GLU A 12 0.30 3.42 -12.44
N TRP A 13 1.33 3.65 -11.62
CA TRP A 13 2.46 4.52 -11.95
C TRP A 13 3.72 3.68 -12.20
N HIS A 14 4.25 3.79 -13.42
CA HIS A 14 5.38 3.02 -13.93
C HIS A 14 6.65 3.87 -13.90
N ILE A 15 7.53 3.59 -12.95
CA ILE A 15 8.83 4.24 -12.84
C ILE A 15 9.82 3.44 -13.70
N LYS A 16 10.15 3.97 -14.88
CA LYS A 16 10.98 3.29 -15.90
C LYS A 16 12.41 3.02 -15.41
N GLU A 17 13.03 4.02 -14.76
CA GLU A 17 14.33 3.89 -14.11
C GLU A 17 14.27 4.48 -12.71
N THR A 18 14.41 3.64 -11.68
CA THR A 18 14.79 4.12 -10.36
C THR A 18 16.27 4.50 -10.37
N LYS A 19 16.78 5.15 -9.30
CA LYS A 19 18.22 5.47 -9.12
C LYS A 19 19.18 4.26 -9.24
N ASN A 20 18.67 3.07 -9.50
CA ASN A 20 19.32 1.79 -9.38
C ASN A 20 19.07 0.86 -10.58
N GLY A 21 18.46 1.34 -11.67
CA GLY A 21 18.23 0.56 -12.89
C GLY A 21 17.07 -0.44 -12.85
N GLU A 22 16.39 -0.59 -11.71
CA GLU A 22 15.18 -1.42 -11.62
C GLU A 22 13.93 -0.58 -11.89
N SER A 23 13.03 -1.12 -12.71
CA SER A 23 11.70 -0.56 -12.91
C SER A 23 10.82 -0.84 -11.70
N HIS A 24 9.93 0.08 -11.36
CA HIS A 24 9.04 -0.08 -10.23
C HIS A 24 7.62 0.36 -10.61
N VAL A 25 6.65 -0.52 -10.34
CA VAL A 25 5.23 -0.25 -10.59
C VAL A 25 4.55 -0.01 -9.25
N ILE A 26 3.91 1.15 -9.12
CA ILE A 26 3.16 1.56 -7.93
C ILE A 26 1.67 1.50 -8.28
N PRO A 27 0.88 0.61 -7.65
CA PRO A 27 -0.57 0.65 -7.74
C PRO A 27 -1.09 1.97 -7.15
N LEU A 28 -1.97 2.64 -7.88
CA LEU A 28 -2.58 3.89 -7.48
C LEU A 28 -3.98 3.59 -6.96
N THR A 29 -4.28 4.07 -5.76
CA THR A 29 -5.62 3.98 -5.17
C THR A 29 -6.60 4.88 -5.93
N THR A 30 -7.91 4.60 -5.82
CA THR A 30 -8.95 5.45 -6.43
C THR A 30 -8.77 6.93 -6.10
N PRO A 31 -8.55 7.35 -4.83
CA PRO A 31 -8.32 8.75 -4.52
C PRO A 31 -7.08 9.34 -5.22
N ALA A 32 -6.00 8.57 -5.37
CA ALA A 32 -4.81 9.01 -6.08
C ALA A 32 -5.10 9.22 -7.58
N ILE A 33 -5.87 8.31 -8.19
CA ILE A 33 -6.31 8.43 -9.58
C ILE A 33 -7.20 9.65 -9.79
N ASP A 34 -8.15 9.90 -8.89
CA ASP A 34 -9.06 11.05 -9.01
C ASP A 34 -8.30 12.37 -8.94
N ILE A 35 -7.35 12.49 -8.00
CA ILE A 35 -6.45 13.65 -7.90
C ILE A 35 -5.63 13.82 -9.20
N LEU A 36 -5.10 12.72 -9.74
CA LEU A 36 -4.30 12.76 -10.97
C LEU A 36 -5.14 13.13 -12.20
N LYS A 37 -6.39 12.66 -12.28
CA LYS A 37 -7.33 13.01 -13.37
C LYS A 37 -7.65 14.49 -13.34
N GLU A 38 -8.07 15.01 -12.19
CA GLU A 38 -8.38 16.43 -12.02
C GLU A 38 -7.16 17.28 -12.38
N ARG A 39 -5.99 16.90 -11.86
CA ARG A 39 -4.74 17.59 -12.15
C ARG A 39 -4.37 17.56 -13.63
N LYS A 40 -4.68 16.48 -14.35
CA LYS A 40 -4.37 16.34 -15.78
C LYS A 40 -5.18 17.30 -16.64
N ILE A 41 -6.44 17.56 -16.28
CA ILE A 41 -7.32 18.50 -16.98
C ILE A 41 -6.69 19.90 -17.03
N HIS A 42 -6.07 20.33 -15.93
CA HIS A 42 -5.43 21.65 -15.82
C HIS A 42 -3.93 21.64 -16.15
N SER A 43 -3.40 20.51 -16.60
CA SER A 43 -1.95 20.37 -16.83
C SER A 43 -1.53 20.87 -18.21
N GLN A 44 -0.34 21.44 -18.27
CA GLN A 44 0.35 21.79 -19.51
C GLN A 44 1.73 21.13 -19.49
N GLY A 45 2.11 20.47 -20.60
CA GLY A 45 3.40 19.78 -20.73
C GLY A 45 3.43 18.34 -20.19
N SER A 46 4.64 17.78 -20.07
CA SER A 46 4.84 16.34 -19.84
C SER A 46 4.89 15.92 -18.36
N TYR A 47 5.04 16.86 -17.43
CA TYR A 47 5.23 16.57 -16.01
C TYR A 47 3.93 16.68 -15.21
N VAL A 48 3.71 15.73 -14.29
CA VAL A 48 2.57 15.80 -13.35
C VAL A 48 2.72 17.00 -12.42
N PHE A 49 3.93 17.24 -11.93
CA PHE A 49 4.25 18.38 -11.07
C PHE A 49 5.25 19.31 -11.79
N PRO A 50 4.77 20.24 -12.64
CA PRO A 50 5.65 21.20 -13.29
C PRO A 50 6.27 22.16 -12.27
N GLY A 51 7.41 22.76 -12.62
CA GLY A 51 8.12 23.72 -11.79
C GLY A 51 8.84 24.74 -12.64
N GLU A 52 9.00 25.96 -12.12
CA GLU A 52 9.59 27.11 -12.84
C GLU A 52 11.13 27.09 -12.90
N GLY A 53 11.76 26.12 -12.23
CA GLY A 53 13.21 25.98 -12.21
C GLY A 53 13.79 25.41 -13.50
N LYS A 54 15.14 25.36 -13.59
CA LYS A 54 15.89 24.85 -14.75
C LYS A 54 15.48 23.43 -15.20
N SER A 55 14.98 22.60 -14.27
CA SER A 55 14.52 21.25 -14.56
C SER A 55 13.15 21.19 -15.24
N GLY A 56 12.34 22.25 -15.18
CA GLY A 56 10.96 22.27 -15.71
C GLY A 56 9.95 21.46 -14.88
N TYR A 57 10.37 20.87 -13.76
CA TYR A 57 9.52 20.11 -12.84
C TYR A 57 9.87 20.38 -11.38
N LEU A 58 8.94 20.11 -10.48
CA LEU A 58 9.10 20.22 -9.04
C LEU A 58 10.17 19.24 -8.54
N SER A 59 11.36 19.76 -8.21
CA SER A 59 12.51 18.98 -7.75
C SER A 59 12.63 18.89 -6.22
N ASP A 60 12.27 19.96 -5.50
CA ASP A 60 12.26 19.99 -4.03
C ASP A 60 10.86 20.39 -3.50
N PRO A 61 10.11 19.46 -2.88
CA PRO A 61 8.79 19.75 -2.35
C PRO A 61 8.81 20.49 -1.00
N LYS A 62 9.95 20.74 -0.36
CA LYS A 62 10.03 21.31 1.01
C LYS A 62 9.20 22.57 1.22
N LYS A 63 9.24 23.51 0.27
CA LYS A 63 8.44 24.75 0.36
C LYS A 63 6.93 24.47 0.30
N ALA A 64 6.51 23.56 -0.57
CA ALA A 64 5.11 23.15 -0.64
C ALA A 64 4.69 22.41 0.64
N TRP A 65 5.54 21.50 1.12
CA TRP A 65 5.33 20.74 2.35
C TRP A 65 5.19 21.64 3.57
N SER A 66 6.09 22.62 3.75
CA SER A 66 6.01 23.58 4.86
C SER A 66 4.71 24.38 4.87
N ARG A 67 4.18 24.76 3.70
CA ARG A 67 2.88 25.45 3.60
C ARG A 67 1.72 24.54 4.01
N VAL A 68 1.78 23.26 3.63
CA VAL A 68 0.77 22.26 4.03
C VAL A 68 0.78 22.09 5.56
N LEU A 69 1.96 21.89 6.16
CA LEU A 69 2.09 21.75 7.62
C LEU A 69 1.59 22.98 8.37
N GLN A 70 1.95 24.18 7.91
CA GLN A 70 1.51 25.43 8.54
C GLN A 70 -0.02 25.56 8.51
N ARG A 71 -0.65 25.25 7.36
CA ARG A 71 -2.11 25.32 7.22
C ARG A 71 -2.82 24.23 8.01
N ALA A 72 -2.18 23.08 8.22
CA ALA A 72 -2.70 21.97 9.01
C ALA A 72 -2.38 22.09 10.51
N GLU A 73 -1.60 23.10 10.93
CA GLU A 73 -1.14 23.29 12.31
C GLU A 73 -0.35 22.09 12.87
N ILE A 74 0.40 21.39 12.00
CA ILE A 74 1.20 20.22 12.37
C ILE A 74 2.68 20.62 12.50
N ALA A 75 3.26 20.32 13.66
CA ALA A 75 4.70 20.44 13.91
C ALA A 75 5.42 19.09 13.71
N ASP A 76 6.72 19.15 13.40
CA ASP A 76 7.66 18.02 13.39
C ASP A 76 7.25 16.79 12.53
N LEU A 77 6.64 17.03 11.36
CA LEU A 77 6.31 15.98 10.40
C LEU A 77 7.11 16.17 9.09
N ARG A 78 7.93 15.19 8.71
CA ARG A 78 8.66 15.21 7.44
C ARG A 78 7.85 14.48 6.36
N ILE A 79 8.05 14.86 5.10
CA ILE A 79 7.37 14.19 3.97
C ILE A 79 7.67 12.67 3.92
N HIS A 80 8.85 12.26 4.39
CA HIS A 80 9.24 10.85 4.46
C HIS A 80 8.46 10.08 5.55
N ASP A 81 7.96 10.77 6.58
CA ASP A 81 7.18 10.12 7.63
C ASP A 81 5.82 9.65 7.11
N LEU A 82 5.28 10.25 6.05
CA LEU A 82 4.09 9.72 5.35
C LEU A 82 4.33 8.30 4.82
N ARG A 83 5.51 8.06 4.25
CA ARG A 83 5.90 6.73 3.74
C ARG A 83 6.07 5.73 4.89
N ARG A 84 6.67 6.16 6.01
CA ARG A 84 6.83 5.32 7.20
C ARG A 84 5.50 5.00 7.86
N THR A 85 4.59 5.96 7.86
CA THR A 85 3.22 5.78 8.37
C THR A 85 2.48 4.72 7.56
N LEU A 86 2.55 4.76 6.23
CA LEU A 86 1.98 3.70 5.38
C LEU A 86 2.52 2.31 5.74
N GLY A 87 3.85 2.16 5.86
CA GLY A 87 4.46 0.88 6.24
C GLY A 87 4.01 0.38 7.61
N SER A 88 3.87 1.29 8.58
CA SER A 88 3.43 0.96 9.94
C SER A 88 1.96 0.51 9.97
N TRP A 89 1.08 1.19 9.24
CA TRP A 89 -0.32 0.77 9.08
C TRP A 89 -0.45 -0.58 8.38
N MET A 90 0.32 -0.82 7.32
CA MET A 90 0.32 -2.11 6.64
C MET A 90 0.74 -3.25 7.59
N ALA A 91 1.77 -3.05 8.40
CA ALA A 91 2.18 -4.03 9.41
C ALA A 91 1.10 -4.24 10.49
N ALA A 92 0.48 -3.16 10.97
CA ALA A 92 -0.64 -3.22 11.90
C ALA A 92 -1.87 -3.93 11.31
N MET A 93 -2.01 -4.00 9.99
CA MET A 93 -3.04 -4.77 9.30
C MET A 93 -2.59 -6.19 8.93
N GLY A 94 -1.42 -6.63 9.42
CA GLY A 94 -0.91 -7.98 9.18
C GLY A 94 -0.28 -8.20 7.81
N ALA A 95 0.03 -7.15 7.04
CA ALA A 95 0.73 -7.31 5.77
C ALA A 95 2.13 -7.90 5.99
N THR A 96 2.54 -8.81 5.11
CA THR A 96 3.86 -9.43 5.21
C THR A 96 4.97 -8.43 4.89
N THR A 97 6.16 -8.67 5.44
CA THR A 97 7.38 -7.90 5.13
C THR A 97 7.64 -7.81 3.62
N ALA A 98 7.33 -8.86 2.86
CA ALA A 98 7.47 -8.85 1.40
C ALA A 98 6.52 -7.85 0.72
N ILE A 99 5.25 -7.81 1.15
CA ILE A 99 4.26 -6.86 0.61
C ILE A 99 4.64 -5.43 0.98
N ILE A 100 5.00 -5.18 2.25
CA ILE A 100 5.44 -3.86 2.72
C ILE A 100 6.69 -3.42 1.95
N GLY A 101 7.69 -4.29 1.81
CA GLY A 101 8.94 -3.99 1.13
C GLY A 101 8.72 -3.65 -0.34
N LYS A 102 7.83 -4.39 -1.03
CA LYS A 102 7.43 -4.07 -2.41
C LYS A 102 6.72 -2.72 -2.49
N THR A 103 5.73 -2.45 -1.64
CA THR A 103 5.01 -1.15 -1.61
C THR A 103 5.95 0.01 -1.32
N LEU A 104 6.94 -0.20 -0.47
CA LEU A 104 7.94 0.79 -0.10
C LEU A 104 9.21 0.69 -0.94
N ALA A 105 9.19 0.04 -2.11
CA ALA A 105 10.33 -0.06 -3.03
C ALA A 105 11.69 -0.31 -2.32
N HIS A 106 11.68 -1.14 -1.27
CA HIS A 106 12.86 -1.45 -0.48
C HIS A 106 13.69 -2.50 -1.19
N LYS A 107 15.00 -2.28 -1.26
CA LYS A 107 15.93 -3.20 -1.92
C LYS A 107 16.28 -4.43 -1.10
N SER A 108 16.20 -4.31 0.22
CA SER A 108 16.54 -5.37 1.14
C SER A 108 15.40 -5.60 2.11
N VAL A 109 15.26 -6.85 2.53
CA VAL A 109 14.31 -7.23 3.57
C VAL A 109 14.67 -6.48 4.86
N GLU A 110 15.96 -6.30 5.13
CA GLU A 110 16.50 -5.58 6.29
C GLU A 110 15.95 -4.16 6.42
N ALA A 111 15.80 -3.42 5.30
CA ALA A 111 15.21 -2.09 5.31
C ALA A 111 13.72 -2.10 5.73
N THR A 112 13.05 -3.23 5.56
CA THR A 112 11.62 -3.42 5.85
C THR A 112 11.38 -3.99 7.24
N LYS A 113 12.35 -4.69 7.84
CA LYS A 113 12.25 -5.28 9.19
C LYS A 113 11.87 -4.27 10.29
N VAL A 114 12.15 -2.98 10.06
CA VAL A 114 11.72 -1.90 10.97
C VAL A 114 10.20 -1.87 11.19
N TYR A 115 9.40 -2.41 10.26
CA TYR A 115 7.95 -2.50 10.35
C TYR A 115 7.43 -3.82 10.95
N GLU A 116 8.27 -4.82 11.23
CA GLU A 116 7.85 -6.13 11.78
C GLU A 116 7.42 -6.07 13.25
N ARG A 117 7.08 -4.89 13.76
CA ARG A 117 6.50 -4.70 15.08
C ARG A 117 5.01 -4.95 14.97
N ILE A 118 4.63 -6.22 14.99
CA ILE A 118 3.25 -6.67 14.92
C ILE A 118 2.62 -6.48 16.32
N ASP A 119 1.48 -5.79 16.37
CA ASP A 119 0.66 -5.70 17.58
C ASP A 119 -0.01 -7.05 17.87
N ILE A 120 -0.43 -7.28 19.11
CA ILE A 120 -1.10 -8.53 19.47
C ILE A 120 -2.45 -8.70 18.77
N ASP A 121 -3.07 -7.61 18.33
CA ASP A 121 -4.42 -7.62 17.75
C ASP A 121 -4.48 -8.38 16.41
N PRO A 122 -3.62 -8.10 15.40
CA PRO A 122 -3.53 -8.94 14.19
C PRO A 122 -3.24 -10.40 14.49
N VAL A 123 -2.38 -10.69 15.48
CA VAL A 123 -2.07 -12.08 15.89
C VAL A 123 -3.34 -12.77 16.37
N ARG A 124 -4.14 -12.10 17.22
CA ARG A 124 -5.40 -12.63 17.72
C ARG A 124 -6.40 -12.85 16.59
N GLU A 125 -6.54 -11.89 15.67
CA GLU A 125 -7.44 -11.98 14.52
C GLU A 125 -7.11 -13.19 13.63
N PHE A 126 -5.83 -13.38 13.28
CA PHE A 126 -5.42 -14.51 12.45
C PHE A 126 -5.59 -15.86 13.17
N ILE A 127 -5.38 -15.94 14.49
CA ILE A 127 -5.67 -17.15 15.27
C ILE A 127 -7.17 -17.47 15.22
N THR A 128 -8.04 -16.47 15.43
CA THR A 128 -9.50 -16.65 15.37
C THR A 128 -9.93 -17.10 13.98
N LEU A 129 -9.49 -16.42 12.91
CA LEU A 129 -9.81 -16.79 11.53
C LEU A 129 -9.36 -18.22 11.18
N ALA A 130 -8.16 -18.60 11.62
CA ALA A 130 -7.63 -19.95 11.41
C ALA A 130 -8.46 -21.00 12.15
N ASN A 131 -8.79 -20.76 13.42
CA ASN A 131 -9.62 -21.65 14.21
C ASN A 131 -11.01 -21.81 13.59
N ASP A 132 -11.67 -20.71 13.22
CA ASP A 132 -13.00 -20.75 12.60
C ASP A 132 -13.00 -21.54 11.28
N ALA A 133 -11.96 -21.38 10.46
CA ALA A 133 -11.78 -22.16 9.25
C ALA A 133 -11.58 -23.65 9.56
N ILE A 134 -10.74 -23.99 10.54
CA ILE A 134 -10.53 -25.37 10.99
C ILE A 134 -11.84 -25.99 11.46
N PHE A 135 -12.63 -25.29 12.29
CA PHE A 135 -13.92 -25.79 12.76
C PHE A 135 -14.91 -25.97 11.60
N LYS A 136 -14.98 -25.00 10.68
CA LYS A 136 -15.87 -25.06 9.53
C LYS A 136 -15.58 -26.24 8.61
N PHE A 137 -14.31 -26.54 8.33
CA PHE A 137 -13.94 -27.60 7.39
C PHE A 137 -13.71 -28.95 8.07
N GLY A 138 -13.25 -28.97 9.32
CA GLY A 138 -12.99 -30.20 10.08
C GLY A 138 -14.26 -30.89 10.58
N TYR A 139 -15.32 -30.14 10.90
CA TYR A 139 -16.59 -30.71 11.39
C TYR A 139 -17.69 -30.83 10.32
N ALA A 140 -17.51 -30.24 9.14
CA ALA A 140 -18.45 -30.43 8.03
C ALA A 140 -18.48 -31.88 7.52
N GLU A 141 -17.38 -32.63 7.65
CA GLU A 141 -17.32 -34.03 7.20
C GLU A 141 -18.07 -35.00 8.14
N GLU A 142 -18.07 -34.76 9.46
CA GLU A 142 -18.75 -35.65 10.43
C GLU A 142 -20.29 -35.61 10.34
N SER A 143 -20.88 -34.54 9.82
CA SER A 143 -22.36 -34.41 9.72
C SER A 143 -22.99 -35.08 8.49
N SER A 144 -22.19 -35.67 7.60
CA SER A 144 -22.67 -36.29 6.36
C SER A 144 -22.74 -37.82 6.39
N GLY A 145 -22.40 -38.44 7.51
CA GLY A 145 -22.22 -39.88 7.60
C GLY A 145 -22.87 -40.54 8.82
N GLU A 146 -24.18 -40.40 9.05
CA GLU A 146 -24.94 -41.45 9.77
C GLU A 146 -26.47 -41.26 9.66
N ASN A 147 -27.09 -42.07 8.80
CA ASN A 147 -28.39 -42.70 9.10
C ASN A 147 -28.63 -43.84 8.11
N LYS A 148 -28.08 -45.02 8.41
CA LYS A 148 -28.68 -46.29 7.97
C LYS A 148 -29.16 -47.01 9.22
N SER A 149 -30.47 -46.94 9.43
CA SER A 149 -31.19 -47.71 10.43
C SER A 149 -30.85 -49.18 10.28
N PHE A 150 -30.36 -49.75 11.38
CA PHE A 150 -30.22 -51.19 11.54
C PHE A 150 -31.55 -51.71 12.09
N ASP A 151 -32.51 -51.96 11.21
CA ASP A 151 -33.74 -52.65 11.58
C ASP A 151 -33.46 -54.15 11.64
N ALA A 152 -33.31 -54.65 12.89
CA ALA A 152 -33.36 -56.06 13.22
C ALA A 152 -34.74 -56.40 13.79
N ASN A 153 -35.60 -56.98 12.94
CA ASN A 153 -36.40 -58.20 13.20
C ASN A 153 -37.40 -58.43 12.07
#